data_AF-A0A953IUC8-F1
#
_entry.id   AF-A0A953IUC8-F1
#
_cell.length_a   1.000
_cell.length_b   1.000
_cell.length_c   1.000
_cell.angle_alpha   90.00
_cell.angle_beta   90.00
_cell.angle_gamma   90.00
#
_symmetry.space_group_name_H-M   'P 1'
#
loop_
_entity.id
_entity.type
_entity.pdbx_description
1 polymer ?
#
loop_
_entity_poly.entity_id
_entity_poly.type
_entity_poly.pdbx_seq_one_letter_code
_entity_poly.pdbx_strand_id
1 'polypeptide(L)' 'MKSQAFRGERLAIRPRSKDGRYAVCFGARKIATINLTDPECVSHVSEQVSAMSPG' A
#
# COMPACT_ATOMS: atom_id res chain seq x y z
N MET A 1 -12.15 7.26 15.21
CA MET A 1 -12.13 7.17 13.72
C MET A 1 -11.87 5.72 13.35
N LYS A 2 -12.83 4.99 12.75
CA LYS A 2 -12.60 3.62 12.29
C LYS A 2 -11.91 3.66 10.92
N SER A 3 -10.62 3.37 10.89
CA SER A 3 -9.79 3.20 9.68
C SER A 3 -10.07 1.85 9.03
N GLN A 4 -11.24 1.67 8.42
CA GLN A 4 -11.53 0.49 7.62
C GLN A 4 -11.44 0.85 6.13
N ALA A 5 -10.29 1.38 5.72
CA ALA A 5 -10.06 1.74 4.32
C ALA A 5 -9.72 0.46 3.53
N PHE A 6 -10.64 0.04 2.65
CA PHE A 6 -10.47 -1.01 1.63
C PHE A 6 -10.17 -2.43 2.12
N ARG A 7 -10.46 -2.77 3.39
CA ARG A 7 -10.26 -4.13 3.91
C ARG A 7 -11.21 -5.12 3.19
N GLY A 8 -10.64 -6.06 2.45
CA GLY A 8 -11.38 -7.05 1.66
C GLY A 8 -11.64 -6.65 0.20
N GLU A 9 -11.28 -5.43 -0.19
CA GLU A 9 -11.49 -4.90 -1.54
C GLU A 9 -10.32 -5.19 -2.47
N ARG A 10 -10.59 -5.36 -3.78
CA ARG A 10 -9.53 -5.51 -4.80
C ARG A 10 -9.02 -4.14 -5.24
N LEU A 11 -7.71 -3.95 -5.11
CA LEU A 11 -7.01 -2.77 -5.59
C LEU A 11 -6.18 -3.10 -6.83
N ALA A 12 -6.08 -2.15 -7.76
CA ALA A 12 -5.23 -2.28 -8.93
C ALA A 12 -3.89 -1.60 -8.69
N ILE A 13 -2.80 -2.28 -9.05
CA ILE A 13 -1.47 -1.69 -9.15
C ILE A 13 -1.19 -1.43 -10.63
N ARG A 14 -0.90 -0.18 -10.99
CA ARG A 14 -0.67 0.22 -12.39
C ARG A 14 0.64 0.99 -12.51
N PRO A 15 1.51 0.67 -13.49
CA PRO A 15 2.65 1.52 -13.81
C PRO A 15 2.17 2.93 -14.14
N ARG A 16 2.82 3.94 -13.56
CA ARG A 16 2.55 5.36 -13.87
C ARG A 16 3.51 5.91 -14.93
N SER A 17 4.74 5.43 -14.90
CA SER A 17 5.84 5.86 -15.76
C SER A 17 6.90 4.76 -15.82
N LYS A 18 7.86 4.89 -16.73
CA LYS A 18 8.98 3.94 -16.86
C LYS A 18 10.02 4.05 -15.74
N ASP A 19 9.84 4.97 -14.80
CA ASP A 19 10.74 5.30 -13.69
C ASP A 19 10.45 4.48 -12.41
N GLY A 20 9.73 3.37 -12.51
CA GLY A 20 9.43 2.51 -11.36
C GLY A 20 8.40 3.06 -10.37
N ARG A 21 7.63 4.10 -10.74
CA ARG A 21 6.49 4.57 -9.95
C ARG A 21 5.21 3.83 -10.33
N TYR A 22 4.47 3.39 -9.31
CA TYR A 22 3.20 2.68 -9.47
C TYR A 22 2.09 3.37 -8.70
N ALA A 23 0.90 3.41 -9.27
CA ALA A 23 -0.30 3.87 -8.58
C ALA A 23 -1.06 2.68 -7.99
N VAL A 24 -1.54 2.84 -6.76
CA VAL A 24 -2.55 1.96 -6.15
C VAL A 24 -3.91 2.61 -6.36
N CYS A 25 -4.84 1.89 -6.97
CA CYS A 25 -6.15 2.42 -7.36
C CYS A 25 -7.30 1.56 -6.83
N PHE A 26 -8.38 2.22 -6.40
CA PHE A 26 -9.69 1.61 -6.20
C PHE A 26 -10.62 2.09 -7.33
N GLY A 27 -11.02 1.17 -8.21
CA GLY A 27 -11.69 1.54 -9.46
C GLY A 27 -10.85 2.51 -10.29
N ALA A 28 -11.43 3.65 -10.66
CA ALA A 28 -10.75 4.71 -11.41
C ALA A 28 -9.95 5.70 -10.54
N ARG A 29 -10.04 5.60 -9.20
CA ARG A 29 -9.46 6.58 -8.28
C ARG A 29 -8.11 6.11 -7.74
N LYS A 30 -7.07 6.93 -7.90
CA LYS A 30 -5.76 6.71 -7.25
C LYS A 30 -5.89 6.98 -5.75
N ILE A 31 -5.42 6.05 -4.93
CA ILE A 31 -5.46 6.16 -3.46
C ILE A 31 -4.05 6.20 -2.84
N ALA A 32 -3.02 5.66 -3.51
CA ALA A 32 -1.64 5.77 -3.07
C ALA A 32 -0.65 5.70 -4.24
N THR A 33 0.64 5.91 -3.97
CA THR A 33 1.73 5.76 -4.94
C THR A 33 2.87 4.99 -4.28
N ILE A 34 3.40 4.00 -5.00
CA ILE A 34 4.56 3.21 -4.60
C ILE A 34 5.73 3.68 -5.47
N ASN A 35 6.86 3.97 -4.85
CA ASN A 35 8.11 4.26 -5.53
C ASN A 35 9.06 3.07 -5.35
N LEU A 36 9.27 2.28 -6.40
CA LEU A 36 10.15 1.10 -6.32
C LEU A 36 11.63 1.43 -6.60
N THR A 37 11.96 2.68 -6.94
CA THR A 37 13.35 3.11 -7.13
C THR A 37 13.89 3.86 -5.92
N ASP A 38 13.09 4.02 -4.88
CA ASP A 38 13.54 4.59 -3.61
C ASP A 38 14.42 3.56 -2.89
N PRO A 39 15.69 3.87 -2.57
CA PRO A 39 16.57 2.94 -1.85
C PRO A 39 16.14 2.73 -0.39
N GLU A 40 15.22 3.55 0.14
CA GLU A 40 14.64 3.39 1.48
C GLU A 40 13.78 2.12 1.55
N CYS A 41 14.45 1.00 1.79
CA CYS A 41 13.85 -0.30 1.94
C CYS A 41 13.25 -0.42 3.35
N VAL A 42 12.01 -0.87 3.47
CA VAL A 42 11.30 -1.06 4.76
C VAL A 42 11.92 -2.15 5.66
N SER A 43 13.07 -2.74 5.30
CA SER A 43 13.77 -3.69 6.15
C SER A 43 14.26 -3.08 7.48
N HIS A 44 14.37 -1.74 7.57
CA HIS A 44 14.68 -1.06 8.83
C HIS A 44 13.47 -0.92 9.77
N VAL A 45 12.26 -1.17 9.26
CA VAL A 45 11.03 -1.15 10.06
C VAL A 45 10.91 -2.52 10.73
N SER A 46 11.04 -2.56 12.05
CA SER A 46 10.75 -3.78 12.81
C SER A 46 9.33 -4.25 12.48
N GLU A 47 9.18 -5.55 12.18
CA GLU A 47 7.86 -6.13 11.92
C GLU A 47 6.90 -5.75 13.04
N GLN A 48 5.84 -5.01 12.72
CA GLN A 48 4.78 -4.78 13.70
C GLN A 48 4.02 -6.09 13.87
N VAL A 49 4.16 -6.70 15.05
CA VAL A 49 3.30 -7.82 15.45
C VAL A 49 1.87 -7.31 15.50
N SER A 50 1.09 -7.64 14.48
CA SER A 50 -0.34 -7.41 14.47
C SER A 50 -0.99 -8.39 15.45
N ALA A 51 -1.04 -8.02 16.74
CA ALA A 51 -1.83 -8.75 17.71
C ALA A 51 -3.32 -8.57 17.34
N MET A 52 -3.90 -9.57 16.67
CA MET A 52 -5.35 -9.66 16.58
C MET A 52 -5.87 -9.95 18.00
N SER A 53 -6.57 -8.98 18.59
CA SER A 53 -7.21 -9.19 19.89
C SER A 53 -8.20 -10.36 19.78
N PRO A 54 -8.12 -11.38 20.66
CA PRO A 54 -9.19 -12.36 20.76
C PRO A 54 -10.43 -11.64 21.29
N GLY A 55 -11.53 -11.77 20.56
CA GLY A 55 -12.87 -11.40 21.03
C GLY A 55 -13.46 -12.49 21.91
#